data_AF-A0A7W1A0K0-F1
#
_entry.id   AF-A0A7W1A0K0-F1
#
_cell.length_a   1.000
_cell.length_b   1.000
_cell.length_c   1.000
_cell.angle_alpha   90.00
_cell.angle_beta   90.00
_cell.angle_gamma   90.00
#
_symmetry.space_group_name_H-M   'P 1'
#
loop_
_entity.id
_entity.type
_entity.pdbx_description
1 polymer ?
#
loop_
_entity_poly.entity_id
_entity_poly.type
_entity_poly.pdbx_seq_one_letter_code
_entity_poly.pdbx_strand_id
1 'polypeptide(L)'
;MSRAVGLGLLVVALMASAAAAPRPKGKVVRVERHRGSTVLPRICDVQNDRTGNCFGEEPKTGDIITLIDENGVTGEVRITEVVAFSLAGRHSKGCDGLWSIKHELLRGDLSNVGGRTMGVIDPGMHPRNGRMIPKELLQPPSGRSDEVPAIGFDRDGDNVADIILSQSSCDGSGSMCIEEWLRVEGRMVRVHQVNFQTCGF
;
A
#
# COMPACT_ATOMS: atom_id res chain seq x y z
N MET A 1 -11.31 -66.62 72.45
CA MET A 1 -10.26 -67.41 71.79
C MET A 1 -10.46 -67.29 70.29
N SER A 2 -9.48 -66.72 69.59
CA SER A 2 -9.13 -66.95 68.17
C SER A 2 -8.53 -65.69 67.56
N ARG A 3 -7.30 -65.87 67.08
CA ARG A 3 -6.40 -64.88 66.46
C ARG A 3 -6.66 -64.78 64.96
N ALA A 4 -6.44 -63.61 64.37
CA ALA A 4 -5.92 -63.38 63.01
C ALA A 4 -5.64 -61.86 62.94
N VAL A 5 -4.42 -61.32 62.87
CA VAL A 5 -3.30 -61.49 61.91
C VAL A 5 -3.74 -61.25 60.47
N GLY A 6 -3.36 -60.09 59.93
CA GLY A 6 -3.53 -59.71 58.52
C GLY A 6 -2.91 -58.33 58.29
N LEU A 7 -1.58 -58.25 58.26
CA LEU A 7 -0.76 -58.16 57.04
C LEU A 7 -0.75 -56.73 56.47
N GLY A 8 0.37 -56.06 56.72
CA GLY A 8 0.63 -54.69 56.29
C GLY A 8 0.81 -54.56 54.79
N LEU A 9 0.37 -53.41 54.27
CA LEU A 9 0.75 -52.90 52.97
C LEU A 9 1.51 -51.59 53.21
N LEU A 10 2.83 -51.67 53.28
CA LEU A 10 3.70 -50.50 53.35
C LEU A 10 3.82 -49.93 51.92
N VAL A 11 2.95 -48.96 51.59
CA VAL A 11 3.02 -48.22 50.33
C VAL A 11 4.17 -47.22 50.44
N VAL A 12 5.37 -47.64 50.01
CA VAL A 12 6.50 -46.74 49.80
C VAL A 12 6.19 -45.88 48.58
N ALA A 13 5.59 -44.73 48.83
CA ALA A 13 5.39 -43.69 47.83
C ALA A 13 6.78 -43.16 47.41
N LEU A 14 7.32 -43.68 46.31
CA LEU A 14 8.44 -43.07 45.61
C LEU A 14 7.99 -41.68 45.12
N MET A 15 8.31 -40.66 45.92
CA MET A 15 8.34 -39.26 45.50
C MET A 15 9.44 -39.11 44.44
N ALA A 16 9.12 -39.50 43.21
CA ALA A 16 9.89 -39.13 42.04
C ALA A 16 9.69 -37.62 41.84
N SER A 17 10.55 -36.82 42.47
CA SER A 17 10.72 -35.41 42.18
C SER A 17 11.15 -35.29 40.73
N ALA A 18 10.19 -35.20 39.81
CA ALA A 18 10.43 -34.85 38.43
C ALA A 18 11.02 -33.44 38.42
N ALA A 19 12.35 -33.36 38.38
CA ALA A 19 13.07 -32.12 38.15
C ALA A 19 12.65 -31.61 36.76
N ALA A 20 11.63 -30.77 36.74
CA ALA A 20 11.20 -30.08 35.53
C ALA A 20 12.37 -29.21 35.08
N ALA A 21 13.11 -29.68 34.07
CA ALA A 21 14.15 -28.89 33.44
C ALA A 21 13.54 -27.55 32.99
N PRO A 22 14.19 -26.41 33.28
CA PRO A 22 13.69 -25.11 32.88
C PRO A 22 13.48 -25.12 31.37
N ARG A 23 12.21 -24.99 30.95
CA ARG A 23 11.88 -24.89 29.52
C ARG A 23 12.70 -23.73 28.94
N PRO A 24 13.35 -23.92 27.78
CA PRO A 24 14.10 -22.83 27.14
C PRO A 24 13.17 -21.62 27.01
N LYS A 25 13.61 -20.47 27.52
CA LYS A 25 12.82 -19.23 27.49
C LYS A 25 12.48 -18.94 26.03
N GLY A 26 11.23 -19.21 25.65
CA GLY A 26 10.73 -18.93 24.31
C GLY A 26 10.88 -17.44 24.03
N LYS A 27 11.61 -17.11 22.96
CA LYS A 27 11.70 -15.73 22.49
C LYS A 27 10.33 -15.35 21.94
N VAL A 28 9.59 -14.53 22.66
CA VAL A 28 8.37 -13.92 22.15
C VAL A 28 8.78 -12.86 21.15
N VAL A 29 8.69 -13.20 19.86
CA VAL A 29 8.79 -12.19 18.80
C VAL A 29 7.41 -11.60 18.63
N ARG A 30 7.22 -10.35 19.08
CA ARG A 30 6.03 -9.58 18.76
C ARG A 30 6.09 -9.24 17.28
N VAL A 31 5.37 -10.01 16.46
CA VAL A 31 5.14 -9.66 15.07
C VAL A 31 4.11 -8.54 15.08
N GLU A 32 4.56 -7.30 14.89
CA GLU A 32 3.65 -6.22 14.54
C GLU A 32 3.15 -6.49 13.12
N ARG A 33 1.99 -7.15 13.03
CA ARG A 33 1.22 -7.14 11.79
C ARG A 33 0.87 -5.67 11.55
N HIS A 34 1.31 -5.11 10.43
CA HIS A 34 0.83 -3.80 9.97
C HIS A 34 -0.69 -3.90 9.93
N ARG A 35 -1.35 -3.37 10.96
CA ARG A 35 -2.78 -3.09 10.91
C ARG A 35 -2.87 -2.01 9.84
N GLY A 36 -3.60 -2.30 8.76
CA GLY A 36 -3.60 -1.50 7.54
C GLY A 36 -3.53 0.00 7.83
N SER A 37 -2.64 0.70 7.14
CA SER A 37 -2.55 2.15 7.23
C SER A 37 -3.93 2.76 6.98
N THR A 38 -4.38 3.63 7.89
CA THR A 38 -5.58 4.44 7.68
C THR A 38 -5.31 5.63 6.75
N VAL A 39 -4.05 5.86 6.39
CA VAL A 39 -3.64 6.91 5.47
C VAL A 39 -3.94 6.43 4.06
N LEU A 40 -4.73 7.22 3.32
CA LEU A 40 -4.97 6.97 1.90
C LEU A 40 -3.64 7.08 1.14
N PRO A 41 -3.33 6.11 0.26
CA PRO A 41 -2.16 6.22 -0.58
C PRO A 41 -2.28 7.45 -1.49
N ARG A 42 -1.14 7.99 -1.92
CA ARG A 42 -1.09 9.04 -2.95
C ARG A 42 -0.26 8.53 -4.09
N ILE A 43 -0.79 8.63 -5.30
CA ILE A 43 -0.10 8.19 -6.51
C ILE A 43 0.57 9.39 -7.15
N CYS A 44 1.83 9.25 -7.55
CA CYS A 44 2.62 10.31 -8.15
C CYS A 44 3.18 9.86 -9.50
N ASP A 45 2.97 10.66 -10.53
CA ASP A 45 3.71 10.59 -11.79
C ASP A 45 5.04 11.34 -11.58
N VAL A 46 6.12 10.60 -11.35
CA VAL A 46 7.45 11.15 -11.07
C VAL A 46 8.20 11.26 -12.38
N GLN A 47 8.92 12.37 -12.60
CA GLN A 47 9.72 12.60 -13.79
C GLN A 47 11.21 12.58 -13.47
N ASN A 48 12.03 12.27 -14.48
CA ASN A 48 13.49 12.17 -14.33
C ASN A 48 14.20 13.53 -14.13
N ASP A 49 13.51 14.62 -14.46
CA ASP A 49 13.98 16.01 -14.33
C ASP A 49 13.79 16.59 -12.92
N ARG A 50 13.52 15.73 -11.92
CA ARG A 50 13.27 16.09 -10.52
C ARG A 50 11.94 16.79 -10.28
N THR A 51 11.01 16.68 -11.22
CA THR A 51 9.62 17.12 -11.04
C THR A 51 8.68 15.93 -10.99
N GLY A 52 7.41 16.18 -10.69
CA GLY A 52 6.35 15.19 -10.75
C GLY A 52 5.01 15.79 -10.38
N ASN A 53 3.95 14.99 -10.52
CA ASN A 53 2.60 15.36 -10.12
C ASN A 53 2.00 14.27 -9.25
N CYS A 54 1.39 14.62 -8.12
CA CYS A 54 0.73 13.69 -7.21
C CYS A 54 -0.78 13.91 -7.18
N PHE A 55 -1.52 12.81 -7.11
CA PHE A 55 -2.98 12.75 -7.00
C PHE A 55 -3.41 12.51 -5.55
N GLY A 56 -4.48 13.20 -5.12
CA GLY A 56 -5.09 13.07 -3.81
C GLY A 56 -4.84 14.25 -2.88
N GLU A 57 -4.79 13.99 -1.57
CA GLU A 57 -4.45 15.00 -0.56
C GLU A 57 -3.07 15.63 -0.81
N GLU A 58 -2.89 16.88 -0.39
CA GLU A 58 -1.61 17.59 -0.48
C GLU A 58 -0.48 16.77 0.16
N PRO A 59 0.55 16.37 -0.59
CA PRO A 59 1.71 15.73 -0.01
C PRO A 59 2.53 16.74 0.81
N LYS A 60 3.39 16.27 1.69
CA LYS A 60 4.23 17.15 2.53
C LYS A 60 5.67 17.13 2.04
N THR A 61 6.35 18.28 2.13
CA THR A 61 7.81 18.29 2.05
C THR A 61 8.39 17.32 3.06
N GLY A 62 9.32 16.47 2.61
CA GLY A 62 9.90 15.39 3.40
C GLY A 62 9.22 14.03 3.22
N ASP A 63 8.02 13.97 2.66
CA ASP A 63 7.37 12.68 2.33
C ASP A 63 8.25 11.89 1.35
N ILE A 64 8.27 10.57 1.53
CA ILE A 64 9.01 9.63 0.69
C ILE A 64 8.04 9.01 -0.31
N ILE A 65 8.39 9.11 -1.59
CA ILE A 65 7.69 8.43 -2.68
C ILE A 65 8.48 7.17 -3.01
N THR A 66 7.83 6.01 -2.90
CA THR A 66 8.36 4.75 -3.39
C THR A 66 8.11 4.65 -4.89
N LEU A 67 9.17 4.44 -5.67
CA LEU A 67 9.08 4.23 -7.12
C LEU A 67 8.87 2.74 -7.39
N ILE A 68 7.85 2.41 -8.16
CA ILE A 68 7.38 1.03 -8.36
C ILE A 68 7.11 0.80 -9.84
N ASP A 69 7.55 -0.34 -10.36
CA ASP A 69 7.19 -0.87 -11.69
C ASP A 69 6.63 -2.29 -11.57
N GLU A 70 6.44 -2.98 -12.70
CA GLU A 70 5.96 -4.37 -12.74
C GLU A 70 6.93 -5.38 -12.10
N ASN A 71 8.21 -5.05 -12.00
CA ASN A 71 9.25 -5.87 -11.36
C ASN A 71 9.38 -5.61 -9.86
N GLY A 72 8.81 -4.50 -9.37
CA GLY A 72 8.72 -4.16 -7.96
C GLY A 72 9.22 -2.75 -7.65
N VAL A 73 9.71 -2.57 -6.41
CA VAL A 73 10.25 -1.28 -5.96
C VAL A 73 11.61 -1.02 -6.61
N THR A 74 11.70 0.04 -7.41
CA THR A 74 12.90 0.44 -8.17
C THR A 74 13.72 1.53 -7.49
N GLY A 75 13.10 2.33 -6.61
CA GLY A 75 13.78 3.43 -5.94
C GLY A 75 12.90 4.18 -4.95
N GLU A 76 13.46 5.25 -4.37
CA GLU A 76 12.72 6.21 -3.55
C GLU A 76 13.23 7.62 -3.81
N VAL A 77 12.31 8.57 -3.80
CA VAL A 77 12.61 10.01 -3.84
C VAL A 77 11.98 10.70 -2.64
N ARG A 78 12.57 11.81 -2.21
CA ARG A 78 12.01 12.68 -1.17
C ARG A 78 11.44 13.94 -1.80
N ILE A 79 10.23 14.31 -1.41
CA ILE A 79 9.63 15.59 -1.81
C ILE A 79 10.38 16.74 -1.14
N THR A 80 10.85 17.69 -1.95
CA THR A 80 11.54 18.91 -1.49
C THR A 80 10.66 20.16 -1.58
N GLU A 81 9.70 20.16 -2.50
CA GLU A 81 8.76 21.27 -2.71
C GLU A 81 7.41 20.71 -3.16
N VAL A 82 6.33 21.35 -2.71
CA VAL A 82 4.96 21.04 -3.11
C VAL A 82 4.27 22.34 -3.45
N VAL A 83 3.62 22.39 -4.61
CA VAL A 83 2.77 23.51 -5.03
C VAL A 83 1.48 22.98 -5.64
N ALA A 84 0.41 23.75 -5.53
CA ALA A 84 -0.83 23.43 -6.23
C ALA A 84 -0.57 23.36 -7.73
N PHE A 85 -1.14 22.36 -8.40
CA PHE A 85 -0.96 22.20 -9.84
C PHE A 85 -1.45 23.44 -10.60
N SER A 86 -0.69 23.85 -11.61
CA SER A 86 -1.02 25.00 -12.45
C SER A 86 -0.66 24.71 -13.90
N LEU A 87 -1.59 24.97 -14.81
CA LEU A 87 -1.33 24.89 -16.25
C LEU A 87 -1.03 26.29 -16.78
N ALA A 88 0.10 26.45 -17.48
CA ALA A 88 0.56 27.73 -18.02
C ALA A 88 0.62 28.87 -16.98
N GLY A 89 0.98 28.55 -15.74
CA GLY A 89 1.10 29.51 -14.63
C GLY A 89 -0.23 30.06 -14.10
N ARG A 90 -1.37 29.48 -14.51
CA ARG A 90 -2.68 29.78 -13.93
C ARG A 90 -3.09 28.65 -13.01
N HIS A 91 -3.48 29.01 -11.79
CA HIS A 91 -4.08 28.05 -10.87
C HIS A 91 -5.37 27.54 -11.51
N SER A 92 -5.38 26.26 -11.88
CA SER A 92 -6.52 25.63 -12.54
C SER A 92 -7.62 25.41 -11.50
N LYS A 93 -8.63 26.31 -11.51
CA LYS A 93 -9.87 26.11 -10.75
C LYS A 93 -10.49 24.77 -11.17
N GLY A 94 -10.45 23.77 -10.31
CA GLY A 94 -10.98 22.43 -10.59
C GLY A 94 -9.94 21.32 -10.71
N CYS A 95 -8.66 21.61 -10.43
CA CYS A 95 -7.63 20.59 -10.15
C CYS A 95 -7.43 20.37 -8.65
N ASP A 96 -8.51 20.42 -7.88
CA ASP A 96 -8.44 20.12 -6.46
C ASP A 96 -7.98 18.65 -6.33
N GLY A 97 -6.88 18.45 -5.59
CA GLY A 97 -6.26 17.14 -5.44
C GLY A 97 -5.18 16.77 -6.48
N LEU A 98 -4.69 17.74 -7.27
CA LEU A 98 -3.48 17.58 -8.08
C LEU A 98 -2.38 18.54 -7.60
N TRP A 99 -1.20 17.99 -7.36
CA TRP A 99 -0.07 18.70 -6.76
C TRP A 99 1.18 18.53 -7.58
N SER A 100 1.83 19.62 -7.96
CA SER A 100 3.15 19.56 -8.56
C SER A 100 4.21 19.51 -7.47
N ILE A 101 5.19 18.63 -7.64
CA ILE A 101 6.26 18.41 -6.68
C ILE A 101 7.62 18.62 -7.30
N LYS A 102 8.60 18.99 -6.47
CA LYS A 102 10.01 18.73 -6.75
C LYS A 102 10.52 17.66 -5.81
N HIS A 103 11.51 16.91 -6.27
CA HIS A 103 12.06 15.81 -5.48
C HIS A 103 13.57 15.66 -5.60
N GLU A 104 14.14 14.91 -4.66
CA GLU A 104 15.52 14.44 -4.70
C GLU A 104 15.56 12.92 -4.63
N LEU A 105 16.46 12.29 -5.38
CA LEU A 105 16.67 10.85 -5.36
C LEU A 105 17.32 10.43 -4.04
N LEU A 106 16.69 9.53 -3.30
CA LEU A 106 17.27 8.91 -2.11
C LEU A 106 17.98 7.60 -2.44
N ARG A 107 17.34 6.75 -3.25
CA ARG A 107 17.90 5.46 -3.71
C ARG A 107 17.30 5.04 -5.05
N GLY A 108 18.02 4.20 -5.78
CA GLY A 108 17.59 3.64 -7.06
C GLY A 108 18.13 4.44 -8.26
N ASP A 109 17.39 4.43 -9.36
CA ASP A 109 17.74 5.12 -10.61
C ASP A 109 16.48 5.74 -11.23
N LEU A 110 16.58 7.00 -11.67
CA LEU A 110 15.49 7.72 -12.33
C LEU A 110 15.46 7.53 -13.86
N SER A 111 16.46 6.86 -14.44
CA SER A 111 16.58 6.69 -15.90
C SER A 111 15.37 6.02 -16.56
N ASN A 112 14.63 5.20 -15.80
CA ASN A 112 13.48 4.42 -16.28
C ASN A 112 12.10 4.97 -15.88
N VAL A 113 12.04 6.15 -15.25
CA VAL A 113 10.81 6.58 -14.56
C VAL A 113 9.73 7.05 -15.55
N GLY A 114 10.08 7.60 -16.71
CA GLY A 114 9.13 8.20 -17.67
C GLY A 114 8.32 7.25 -18.58
N GLY A 115 8.00 6.02 -18.16
CA GLY A 115 7.17 5.16 -19.02
C GLY A 115 6.52 3.94 -18.39
N ARG A 116 7.07 3.43 -17.28
CA ARG A 116 6.54 2.24 -16.59
C ARG A 116 6.60 2.31 -15.07
N THR A 117 7.20 3.36 -14.53
CA THR A 117 7.37 3.51 -13.10
C THR A 117 6.37 4.52 -12.58
N MET A 118 5.70 4.20 -11.48
CA MET A 118 4.83 5.11 -10.76
C MET A 118 5.37 5.32 -9.35
N GLY A 119 5.20 6.54 -8.84
CA GLY A 119 5.45 6.88 -7.46
C GLY A 119 4.25 6.57 -6.58
N VAL A 120 4.47 6.05 -5.38
CA VAL A 120 3.43 5.84 -4.37
C VAL A 120 3.91 6.36 -3.01
N ILE A 121 3.11 7.19 -2.36
CA ILE A 121 3.27 7.57 -0.95
C ILE A 121 2.28 6.73 -0.16
N ASP A 122 2.77 5.64 0.42
CA ASP A 122 1.93 4.69 1.14
C ASP A 122 2.76 3.94 2.20
N PRO A 123 2.53 4.20 3.50
CA PRO A 123 3.26 3.52 4.56
C PRO A 123 2.91 2.02 4.64
N GLY A 124 1.83 1.58 4.00
CA GLY A 124 1.48 0.17 3.88
C GLY A 124 2.25 -0.58 2.80
N MET A 125 2.95 0.11 1.89
CA MET A 125 3.68 -0.51 0.77
C MET A 125 4.81 -1.40 1.26
N HIS A 126 4.77 -2.68 0.90
CA HIS A 126 5.82 -3.62 1.31
C HIS A 126 7.09 -3.38 0.48
N PRO A 127 8.24 -3.03 1.09
CA PRO A 127 9.42 -2.54 0.37
C PRO A 127 10.09 -3.59 -0.55
N ARG A 128 9.75 -4.87 -0.39
CA ARG A 128 10.31 -5.98 -1.19
C ARG A 128 9.30 -6.67 -2.10
N ASN A 129 8.01 -6.51 -1.81
CA ASN A 129 6.95 -7.27 -2.49
C ASN A 129 6.01 -6.36 -3.28
N GLY A 130 5.99 -5.07 -2.93
CA GLY A 130 5.24 -4.05 -3.62
C GLY A 130 5.62 -3.97 -5.08
N ARG A 131 4.63 -4.05 -5.97
CA ARG A 131 4.80 -3.99 -7.42
C ARG A 131 3.57 -3.45 -8.13
N MET A 132 3.75 -3.01 -9.36
CA MET A 132 2.62 -2.78 -10.25
C MET A 132 2.10 -4.10 -10.79
N ILE A 133 0.78 -4.19 -10.96
CA ILE A 133 0.12 -5.29 -11.63
C ILE A 133 0.06 -4.99 -13.13
N PRO A 134 0.47 -5.92 -14.01
CA PRO A 134 0.33 -5.76 -15.46
C PRO A 134 -1.09 -5.39 -15.86
N LYS A 135 -1.24 -4.43 -16.77
CA LYS A 135 -2.53 -3.85 -17.11
C LYS A 135 -3.56 -4.88 -17.58
N GLU A 136 -3.12 -5.91 -18.31
CA GLU A 136 -3.95 -7.01 -18.80
C GLU A 136 -4.56 -7.90 -17.71
N LEU A 137 -4.04 -7.83 -16.48
CA LEU A 137 -4.58 -8.56 -15.33
C LEU A 137 -5.56 -7.73 -14.51
N LEU A 138 -5.65 -6.41 -14.78
CA LEU A 138 -6.55 -5.52 -14.08
C LEU A 138 -7.99 -5.70 -14.59
N GLN A 139 -8.94 -5.68 -13.66
CA GLN A 139 -10.37 -5.70 -13.94
C GLN A 139 -10.99 -4.38 -13.47
N PRO A 140 -12.01 -3.84 -14.17
CA PRO A 140 -12.75 -2.67 -13.73
C PRO A 140 -13.30 -2.85 -12.30
N PRO A 141 -12.83 -2.08 -11.30
CA PRO A 141 -13.25 -2.23 -9.90
C PRO A 141 -14.75 -2.11 -9.68
N SER A 142 -15.43 -1.23 -10.42
CA SER A 142 -16.87 -1.01 -10.29
C SER A 142 -17.71 -1.98 -11.12
N GLY A 143 -17.10 -2.71 -12.07
CA GLY A 143 -17.79 -3.52 -13.07
C GLY A 143 -18.47 -2.71 -14.19
N ARG A 144 -18.29 -1.39 -14.24
CA ARG A 144 -18.80 -0.54 -15.33
C ARG A 144 -18.07 -0.85 -16.63
N SER A 145 -18.80 -0.87 -17.74
CA SER A 145 -18.25 -1.15 -19.08
C SER A 145 -17.43 0.00 -19.66
N ASP A 146 -17.61 1.22 -19.17
CA ASP A 146 -16.86 2.40 -19.59
C ASP A 146 -15.67 2.72 -18.66
N GLU A 147 -15.45 1.89 -17.64
CA GLU A 147 -14.31 2.02 -16.74
C GLU A 147 -13.10 1.24 -17.28
N VAL A 148 -11.97 1.92 -17.38
CA VAL A 148 -10.70 1.37 -17.87
C VAL A 148 -9.66 1.48 -16.76
N PRO A 149 -9.24 0.36 -16.12
CA PRO A 149 -8.11 0.36 -15.22
C PRO A 149 -6.85 0.85 -15.95
N ALA A 150 -6.23 1.89 -15.41
CA ALA A 150 -5.01 2.46 -15.95
C ALA A 150 -3.78 1.85 -15.28
N ILE A 151 -3.79 1.80 -13.95
CA ILE A 151 -2.67 1.36 -13.11
C ILE A 151 -3.23 0.56 -11.94
N GLY A 152 -2.52 -0.49 -11.52
CA GLY A 152 -2.80 -1.18 -10.26
C GLY A 152 -1.52 -1.51 -9.52
N PHE A 153 -1.60 -1.51 -8.19
CA PHE A 153 -0.49 -1.82 -7.29
C PHE A 153 -0.86 -2.98 -6.38
N ASP A 154 -0.01 -3.99 -6.32
CA ASP A 154 -0.01 -5.01 -5.28
C ASP A 154 0.89 -4.51 -4.15
N ARG A 155 0.30 -4.24 -2.99
CA ARG A 155 0.97 -3.60 -1.85
C ARG A 155 1.74 -4.62 -1.02
N ASP A 156 1.24 -5.84 -0.90
CA ASP A 156 1.73 -6.84 0.06
C ASP A 156 2.40 -8.08 -0.57
N GLY A 157 2.24 -8.27 -1.87
CA GLY A 157 2.84 -9.33 -2.66
C GLY A 157 1.91 -10.50 -2.97
N ASP A 158 0.60 -10.41 -2.71
CA ASP A 158 -0.34 -11.51 -2.91
C ASP A 158 -0.78 -11.72 -4.39
N ASN A 159 -0.23 -10.93 -5.33
CA ASN A 159 -0.57 -10.90 -6.76
C ASN A 159 -1.98 -10.36 -7.06
N VAL A 160 -2.58 -9.61 -6.14
CA VAL A 160 -3.85 -8.94 -6.33
C VAL A 160 -3.63 -7.45 -6.15
N ALA A 161 -4.29 -6.64 -6.98
CA ALA A 161 -4.21 -5.19 -6.81
C ALA A 161 -4.88 -4.78 -5.48
N ASP A 162 -4.16 -4.01 -4.68
CA ASP A 162 -4.65 -3.31 -3.50
C ASP A 162 -5.10 -1.89 -3.79
N ILE A 163 -4.48 -1.27 -4.80
CA ILE A 163 -4.78 0.09 -5.23
C ILE A 163 -4.98 0.05 -6.73
N ILE A 164 -6.04 0.66 -7.25
CA ILE A 164 -6.28 0.80 -8.69
C ILE A 164 -6.58 2.26 -9.00
N LEU A 165 -5.91 2.81 -10.01
CA LEU A 165 -6.37 4.00 -10.71
C LEU A 165 -7.12 3.56 -11.96
N SER A 166 -8.36 4.01 -12.12
CA SER A 166 -9.16 3.78 -13.31
C SER A 166 -9.59 5.10 -13.94
N GLN A 167 -9.92 5.03 -15.23
CA GLN A 167 -10.51 6.13 -15.99
C GLN A 167 -11.94 5.75 -16.34
N SER A 168 -12.90 6.63 -16.13
CA SER A 168 -14.31 6.39 -16.48
C SER A 168 -15.01 7.69 -16.84
N SER A 169 -16.23 7.61 -17.39
CA SER A 169 -17.07 8.80 -17.56
C SER A 169 -17.56 9.29 -16.19
N CYS A 170 -17.39 10.57 -15.87
CA CYS A 170 -17.77 11.13 -14.56
C CYS A 170 -19.26 10.97 -14.25
N ASP A 171 -20.11 11.18 -15.25
CA ASP A 171 -21.57 11.28 -15.16
C ASP A 171 -22.28 10.82 -16.45
N GLY A 172 -21.57 10.12 -17.34
CA GLY A 172 -22.08 9.73 -18.65
C GLY A 172 -22.02 10.83 -19.71
N SER A 173 -21.62 12.06 -19.37
CA SER A 173 -21.50 13.17 -20.33
C SER A 173 -20.30 13.06 -21.29
N GLY A 174 -19.40 12.11 -21.05
CA GLY A 174 -18.12 11.98 -21.76
C GLY A 174 -16.98 12.74 -21.08
N SER A 175 -17.25 13.46 -19.97
CA SER A 175 -16.19 13.96 -19.09
C SER A 175 -15.38 12.81 -18.50
N MET A 176 -14.06 12.85 -18.68
CA MET A 176 -13.15 11.84 -18.13
C MET A 176 -12.87 12.10 -16.65
N CYS A 177 -13.15 11.11 -15.83
CA CYS A 177 -12.76 11.06 -14.43
C CYS A 177 -11.61 10.08 -14.24
N ILE A 178 -10.69 10.41 -13.34
CA ILE A 178 -9.78 9.43 -12.74
C ILE A 178 -10.34 9.08 -11.36
N GLU A 179 -10.48 7.78 -11.11
CA GLU A 179 -10.97 7.23 -9.86
C GLU A 179 -9.86 6.42 -9.21
N GLU A 180 -9.71 6.59 -7.90
CA GLU A 180 -8.80 5.80 -7.08
C GLU A 180 -9.62 4.82 -6.23
N TRP A 181 -9.23 3.56 -6.30
CA TRP A 181 -9.85 2.45 -5.60
C TRP A 181 -8.86 1.81 -4.65
N LEU A 182 -9.31 1.52 -3.45
CA LEU A 182 -8.53 0.84 -2.42
C LEU A 182 -9.22 -0.46 -2.03
N ARG A 183 -8.45 -1.54 -1.92
CA ARG A 183 -8.91 -2.84 -1.42
C ARG A 183 -9.04 -2.78 0.10
N VAL A 184 -10.28 -2.81 0.58
CA VAL A 184 -10.64 -2.85 2.00
C VAL A 184 -11.43 -4.12 2.26
N GLU A 185 -10.91 -4.98 3.15
CA GLU A 185 -11.56 -6.26 3.52
C GLU A 185 -11.93 -7.12 2.30
N GLY A 186 -11.05 -7.15 1.29
CA GLY A 186 -11.22 -7.94 0.06
C GLY A 186 -12.16 -7.32 -0.98
N ARG A 187 -12.58 -6.07 -0.82
CA ARG A 187 -13.42 -5.33 -1.78
C ARG A 187 -12.78 -4.03 -2.21
N MET A 188 -12.92 -3.67 -3.48
CA MET A 188 -12.51 -2.35 -3.96
C MET A 188 -13.52 -1.30 -3.52
N VAL A 189 -13.02 -0.24 -2.86
CA VAL A 189 -13.79 0.92 -2.42
C VAL A 189 -13.20 2.15 -3.09
N ARG A 190 -14.04 2.93 -3.78
CA ARG A 190 -13.60 4.21 -4.36
C ARG A 190 -13.31 5.19 -3.23
N VAL A 191 -12.07 5.68 -3.17
CA VAL A 191 -11.60 6.62 -2.14
C VAL A 191 -11.44 8.03 -2.67
N HIS A 192 -11.22 8.17 -3.98
CA HIS A 192 -11.04 9.47 -4.62
C HIS A 192 -11.60 9.46 -6.05
N GLN A 193 -12.07 10.61 -6.52
CA GLN A 193 -12.54 10.82 -7.89
C GLN A 193 -12.21 12.26 -8.30
N VAL A 194 -11.50 12.43 -9.42
CA VAL A 194 -11.12 13.72 -9.98
C VAL A 194 -11.67 13.85 -11.39
N ASN A 195 -12.38 14.94 -11.68
CA ASN A 195 -12.78 15.29 -13.03
C ASN A 195 -11.63 16.00 -13.73
N PHE A 196 -11.01 15.38 -14.73
CA PHE A 196 -9.86 15.96 -15.41
C PHE A 196 -10.23 17.05 -16.42
N GLN A 197 -11.48 17.11 -16.90
CA GLN A 197 -11.88 18.17 -17.81
C GLN A 197 -11.92 19.53 -17.12
N THR A 198 -12.20 19.58 -15.81
CA THR A 198 -12.15 20.84 -15.05
C THR A 198 -10.73 21.37 -14.87
N CYS A 199 -9.71 20.54 -15.14
CA CYS A 199 -8.32 20.96 -15.10
C CYS A 199 -7.84 21.78 -16.30
N GLY A 200 -8.62 21.84 -17.39
CA GLY A 200 -8.32 22.63 -18.58
C GLY A 200 -7.18 22.08 -19.43
N PHE A 201 -6.97 20.76 -19.42
CA PHE A 201 -6.07 20.05 -20.34
C PHE A 201 -6.59 20.04 -21.78
#